data_AF-A0A5B9QFH1-F1
#
_entry.id   AF-A0A5B9QFH1-F1
#
_cell.length_a   1.000
_cell.length_b   1.000
_cell.length_c   1.000
_cell.angle_alpha   90.00
_cell.angle_beta   90.00
_cell.angle_gamma   90.00
#
_symmetry.space_group_name_H-M   'P 1'
#
loop_
_entity.id
_entity.type
_entity.pdbx_description
1 polymer ?
#
loop_
_entity_poly.entity_id
_entity_poly.type
_entity_poly.pdbx_seq_one_letter_code
_entity_poly.pdbx_strand_id
1 'polypeptide(L)'
;MTEFSDYHWLVSDEARPWITTAAESDLPSHRLVENLRRSLSTERVRLVVEQVGLREKASEKFGSLARQMFFTDRALQQATDLSIARHKAQRFSEGGEIVDYCCGIGGDMLALAERGSVVGVDRDPIMAILADANLRVWKLDKSASMKTATSEECPPTIGSRWHLDPDRRVDGRRSTHPEFHSPSESTIDSWLEASPHGAIKFAPAAVLSHNWQEQAELEWITRARSCRQLVAWFGELAESPGMRRATVIQNQGLEFQTASFVGDPLCEAPLAESISDYVFDTDPSIRASRLTGALAVELGCEALFPGEAYLTANHAGNSPLTSCFKVIDALPFRVPKLAKYLQSLGIGELEIKTRGVSTSPEELRKRLKLVGDRNTTLLVTRQRKKEIAILAERYEATGVTDGHVSE
;
A
#
# COMPACT_ATOMS: atom_id res chain seq x y z
N MET A 1 -24.20 18.68 15.68
CA MET A 1 -23.68 20.04 15.93
C MET A 1 -22.57 20.04 16.98
N THR A 2 -22.75 19.38 18.14
CA THR A 2 -21.72 19.30 19.20
C THR A 2 -20.44 18.60 18.77
N GLU A 3 -20.54 17.46 18.08
CA GLU A 3 -19.36 16.70 17.60
C GLU A 3 -18.48 17.55 16.66
N PHE A 4 -19.08 18.21 15.67
CA PHE A 4 -18.36 19.10 14.76
C PHE A 4 -17.67 20.27 15.49
N SER A 5 -18.33 20.89 16.48
CA SER A 5 -17.69 21.95 17.28
C SER A 5 -16.52 21.48 18.13
N ASP A 6 -16.54 20.22 18.59
CA ASP A 6 -15.43 19.65 19.36
C ASP A 6 -14.23 19.30 18.47
N TYR A 7 -14.45 18.88 17.21
CA TYR A 7 -13.37 18.75 16.23
C TYR A 7 -12.79 20.10 15.80
N HIS A 8 -13.62 21.13 15.64
CA HIS A 8 -13.13 22.48 15.39
C HIS A 8 -12.27 23.00 16.56
N TRP A 9 -12.69 22.72 17.81
CA TRP A 9 -11.87 23.01 18.99
C TRP A 9 -10.57 22.20 18.98
N LEU A 10 -10.62 20.90 18.65
CA LEU A 10 -9.46 20.02 18.65
C LEU A 10 -8.30 20.53 17.80
N VAL A 11 -8.60 21.11 16.64
CA VAL A 11 -7.58 21.64 15.70
C VAL A 11 -7.16 23.08 15.99
N SER A 12 -7.72 23.70 17.04
CA SER A 12 -7.44 25.09 17.42
C SER A 12 -6.22 25.22 18.34
N ASP A 13 -5.71 26.44 18.47
CA ASP A 13 -4.67 26.76 19.44
C ASP A 13 -5.14 26.55 20.91
N GLU A 14 -6.44 26.60 21.18
CA GLU A 14 -7.01 26.35 22.51
C GLU A 14 -6.81 24.88 22.95
N ALA A 15 -6.88 23.93 22.02
CA ALA A 15 -6.69 22.51 22.30
C ALA A 15 -5.21 22.11 22.44
N ARG A 16 -4.28 22.86 21.82
CA ARG A 16 -2.85 22.51 21.75
C ARG A 16 -2.23 22.21 23.13
N PRO A 17 -2.39 23.04 24.17
CA PRO A 17 -1.81 22.76 25.49
C PRO A 17 -2.30 21.45 26.11
N TRP A 18 -3.56 21.10 25.88
CA TRP A 18 -4.17 19.86 26.39
C TRP A 18 -3.58 18.62 25.71
N ILE A 19 -3.40 18.68 24.39
CA ILE A 19 -2.79 17.59 23.62
C ILE A 19 -1.33 17.40 24.01
N THR A 20 -0.56 18.49 24.13
CA THR A 20 0.84 18.44 24.59
C THR A 20 0.95 17.84 25.99
N THR A 21 0.14 18.34 26.94
CA THR A 21 0.12 17.83 28.32
C THR A 21 -0.23 16.35 28.37
N ALA A 22 -1.20 15.91 27.56
CA ALA A 22 -1.58 14.50 27.49
C ALA A 22 -0.49 13.61 26.87
N ALA A 23 0.22 14.10 25.86
CA ALA A 23 1.30 13.36 25.20
C ALA A 23 2.57 13.24 26.06
N GLU A 24 2.85 14.23 26.91
CA GLU A 24 4.01 14.27 27.80
C GLU A 24 3.73 13.70 29.20
N SER A 25 2.50 13.28 29.46
CA SER A 25 2.08 12.82 30.79
C SER A 25 2.54 11.39 31.09
N ASP A 26 3.34 11.24 32.15
CA ASP A 26 3.68 9.93 32.75
C ASP A 26 2.55 9.34 33.62
N LEU A 27 1.41 10.02 33.76
CA LEU A 27 0.29 9.54 34.56
C LEU A 27 -0.37 8.30 33.92
N PRO A 28 -0.82 7.33 34.73
CA PRO A 28 -1.71 6.27 34.26
C PRO A 28 -2.98 6.86 33.62
N SER A 29 -3.51 6.21 32.57
CA SER A 29 -4.59 6.74 31.74
C SER A 29 -5.83 7.20 32.52
N HIS A 30 -6.21 6.51 33.59
CA HIS A 30 -7.37 6.88 34.42
C HIS A 30 -7.15 8.23 35.14
N ARG A 31 -5.95 8.51 35.65
CA ARG A 31 -5.62 9.78 36.32
C ARG A 31 -5.50 10.93 35.33
N LEU A 32 -4.95 10.66 34.14
CA LEU A 32 -4.92 11.65 33.06
C LEU A 32 -6.35 12.09 32.68
N VAL A 33 -7.26 11.13 32.48
CA VAL A 33 -8.66 11.39 32.17
C VAL A 33 -9.35 12.19 33.29
N GLU A 34 -9.15 11.82 34.56
CA GLU A 34 -9.71 12.56 35.71
C GLU A 34 -9.22 14.02 35.76
N ASN A 35 -7.93 14.25 35.48
CA ASN A 35 -7.36 15.59 35.46
C ASN A 35 -7.95 16.45 34.33
N LEU A 36 -8.03 15.91 33.11
CA LEU A 36 -8.58 16.63 31.96
C LEU A 36 -10.06 16.98 32.15
N ARG A 37 -10.85 16.10 32.76
CA ARG A 37 -12.29 16.30 33.04
C ARG A 37 -12.61 17.48 33.94
N ARG A 38 -11.62 18.04 34.66
CA ARG A 38 -11.83 19.24 35.49
C ARG A 38 -12.09 20.49 34.65
N SER A 39 -11.60 20.52 33.40
CA SER A 39 -11.66 21.71 32.54
C SER A 39 -12.27 21.44 31.17
N LEU A 40 -12.36 20.17 30.75
CA LEU A 40 -12.84 19.77 29.43
C LEU A 40 -14.13 18.95 29.52
N SER A 41 -14.96 19.05 28.47
CA SER A 41 -16.10 18.15 28.29
C SER A 41 -15.64 16.71 28.09
N THR A 42 -16.53 15.75 28.37
CA THR A 42 -16.24 14.31 28.15
C THR A 42 -15.73 14.02 26.74
N GLU A 43 -16.31 14.68 25.75
CA GLU A 43 -15.95 14.51 24.34
C GLU A 43 -14.56 15.07 24.03
N ARG A 44 -14.23 16.27 24.50
CA ARG A 44 -12.89 16.85 24.34
C ARG A 44 -11.81 16.03 25.04
N VAL A 45 -12.10 15.46 26.21
CA VAL A 45 -11.19 14.53 26.90
C VAL A 45 -10.96 13.28 26.04
N ARG A 46 -12.02 12.70 25.47
CA ARG A 46 -11.92 11.55 24.55
C ARG A 46 -11.00 11.88 23.37
N LEU A 47 -11.26 12.98 22.67
CA LEU A 47 -10.48 13.40 21.50
C LEU A 47 -9.01 13.63 21.84
N VAL A 48 -8.70 14.31 22.95
CA VAL A 48 -7.31 14.57 23.38
C VAL A 48 -6.57 13.25 23.64
N VAL A 49 -7.16 12.34 24.41
CA VAL A 49 -6.53 11.05 24.73
C VAL A 49 -6.38 10.18 23.49
N GLU A 50 -7.38 10.18 22.61
CA GLU A 50 -7.35 9.46 21.34
C GLU A 50 -6.25 9.98 20.42
N GLN A 51 -6.06 11.30 20.32
CA GLN A 51 -5.00 11.88 19.49
C GLN A 51 -3.61 11.41 19.89
N VAL A 52 -3.32 11.25 21.19
CA VAL A 52 -2.00 10.75 21.66
C VAL A 52 -1.70 9.38 21.03
N GLY A 53 -2.62 8.42 21.18
CA GLY A 53 -2.44 7.08 20.63
C GLY A 53 -2.47 7.01 19.11
N LEU A 54 -3.28 7.84 18.44
CA LEU A 54 -3.34 7.89 16.98
C LEU A 54 -2.06 8.48 16.37
N ARG A 55 -1.50 9.53 16.99
CA ARG A 55 -0.26 10.19 16.53
C ARG A 55 0.96 9.26 16.60
N GLU A 56 1.03 8.41 17.63
CA GLU A 56 2.05 7.37 17.72
C GLU A 56 1.94 6.38 16.55
N LYS A 57 0.75 5.80 16.34
CA LYS A 57 0.49 4.87 15.23
C LYS A 57 0.73 5.51 13.87
N ALA A 58 0.40 6.78 13.71
CA ALA A 58 0.54 7.52 12.47
C ALA A 58 2.00 7.77 12.04
N SER A 59 2.96 7.63 12.96
CA SER A 59 4.38 7.87 12.67
C SER A 59 4.92 6.95 11.56
N GLU A 60 4.37 5.74 11.42
CA GLU A 60 4.75 4.82 10.34
C GLU A 60 4.30 5.30 8.94
N LYS A 61 3.18 6.05 8.87
CA LYS A 61 2.60 6.55 7.62
C LYS A 61 3.11 7.95 7.24
N PHE A 62 3.27 8.84 8.23
CA PHE A 62 3.51 10.27 8.02
C PHE A 62 4.82 10.78 8.63
N GLY A 63 5.67 9.89 9.16
CA GLY A 63 6.96 10.27 9.73
C GLY A 63 6.83 11.11 11.00
N SER A 64 7.83 11.94 11.27
CA SER A 64 7.92 12.70 12.54
C SER A 64 6.81 13.74 12.71
N LEU A 65 6.30 14.32 11.62
CA LEU A 65 5.20 15.29 11.65
C LEU A 65 3.85 14.66 12.03
N ALA A 66 3.72 13.33 11.97
CA ALA A 66 2.55 12.61 12.47
C ALA A 66 2.19 13.01 13.91
N ARG A 67 3.19 13.34 14.74
CA ARG A 67 3.00 13.76 16.13
C ARG A 67 2.27 15.10 16.30
N GLN A 68 2.11 15.85 15.22
CA GLN A 68 1.42 17.14 15.20
C GLN A 68 0.13 17.12 14.37
N MET A 69 -0.07 16.07 13.59
CA MET A 69 -1.27 15.86 12.75
C MET A 69 -2.49 15.45 13.57
N PHE A 70 -3.66 15.47 12.94
CA PHE A 70 -4.94 15.15 13.53
C PHE A 70 -5.64 14.03 12.78
N PHE A 71 -6.23 13.12 13.54
CA PHE A 71 -6.73 11.84 13.03
C PHE A 71 -8.07 11.46 13.66
N THR A 72 -8.82 10.60 12.98
CA THR A 72 -9.76 9.67 13.62
C THR A 72 -9.20 8.26 13.44
N ASP A 73 -9.59 7.30 14.28
CA ASP A 73 -9.14 5.91 14.12
C ASP A 73 -9.46 5.36 12.70
N ARG A 74 -10.69 5.58 12.23
CA ARG A 74 -11.12 5.19 10.88
C ARG A 74 -10.26 5.85 9.81
N ALA A 75 -10.08 7.17 9.87
CA ALA A 75 -9.35 7.90 8.83
C ALA A 75 -7.87 7.52 8.81
N LEU A 76 -7.23 7.31 9.96
CA LEU A 76 -5.83 6.86 10.01
C LEU A 76 -5.65 5.48 9.37
N GLN A 77 -6.58 4.56 9.60
CA GLN A 77 -6.54 3.23 8.97
C GLN A 77 -6.66 3.33 7.44
N GLN A 78 -7.52 4.22 6.94
CA GLN A 78 -7.82 4.40 5.52
C GLN A 78 -6.81 5.29 4.77
N ALA A 79 -6.10 6.18 5.47
CA ALA A 79 -5.23 7.15 4.86
C ALA A 79 -4.06 6.50 4.10
N THR A 80 -3.72 7.09 2.96
CA THR A 80 -2.57 6.68 2.15
C THR A 80 -1.26 7.02 2.89
N ASP A 81 -0.30 6.09 2.86
CA ASP A 81 1.05 6.31 3.38
C ASP A 81 1.73 7.45 2.61
N LEU A 82 2.49 8.32 3.29
CA LEU A 82 3.07 9.51 2.65
C LEU A 82 4.01 9.18 1.49
N SER A 83 4.82 8.12 1.59
CA SER A 83 5.70 7.72 0.48
C SER A 83 4.92 7.22 -0.74
N ILE A 84 3.78 6.58 -0.52
CA ILE A 84 2.85 6.18 -1.58
C ILE A 84 2.17 7.41 -2.19
N ALA A 85 1.70 8.34 -1.36
CA ALA A 85 1.09 9.59 -1.81
C ALA A 85 2.07 10.41 -2.66
N ARG A 86 3.33 10.53 -2.23
CA ARG A 86 4.39 11.22 -2.98
C ARG A 86 4.74 10.54 -4.29
N HIS A 87 4.83 9.21 -4.32
CA HIS A 87 4.99 8.46 -5.58
C HIS A 87 3.85 8.78 -6.56
N LYS A 88 2.59 8.72 -6.09
CA LYS A 88 1.43 9.08 -6.94
C LYS A 88 1.49 10.52 -7.43
N ALA A 89 1.84 11.46 -6.55
CA ALA A 89 1.88 12.89 -6.88
C ALA A 89 2.92 13.22 -7.97
N GLN A 90 3.95 12.39 -8.18
CA GLN A 90 4.92 12.59 -9.27
C GLN A 90 4.27 12.54 -10.67
N ARG A 91 3.13 11.86 -10.83
CA ARG A 91 2.36 11.83 -12.08
C ARG A 91 1.66 13.16 -12.39
N PHE A 92 1.51 14.03 -11.39
CA PHE A 92 0.89 15.34 -11.56
C PHE A 92 1.95 16.40 -11.90
N SER A 93 1.63 17.25 -12.87
CA SER A 93 2.50 18.34 -13.32
C SER A 93 2.69 19.40 -12.23
N GLU A 94 3.89 19.98 -12.18
CA GLU A 94 4.19 21.07 -11.25
C GLU A 94 3.40 22.33 -11.61
N GLY A 95 2.87 23.01 -10.59
CA GLY A 95 2.12 24.26 -10.75
C GLY A 95 0.72 24.09 -11.35
N GLY A 96 0.25 22.87 -11.59
CA GLY A 96 -1.10 22.59 -12.07
C GLY A 96 -2.17 22.73 -10.97
N GLU A 97 -3.40 23.03 -11.37
CA GLU A 97 -4.58 22.90 -10.50
C GLU A 97 -5.02 21.44 -10.43
N ILE A 98 -5.21 20.96 -9.20
CA ILE A 98 -5.57 19.57 -8.90
C ILE A 98 -6.81 19.56 -8.00
N VAL A 99 -7.74 18.64 -8.25
CA VAL A 99 -8.85 18.37 -7.33
C VAL A 99 -8.66 17.00 -6.67
N ASP A 100 -8.68 16.93 -5.35
CA ASP A 100 -8.63 15.68 -4.58
C ASP A 100 -10.03 15.37 -4.03
N TYR A 101 -10.72 14.43 -4.69
CA TYR A 101 -12.07 14.01 -4.31
C TYR A 101 -12.02 12.89 -3.27
N CYS A 102 -12.91 12.98 -2.28
CA CYS A 102 -12.94 12.08 -1.13
C CYS A 102 -11.60 12.09 -0.38
N CYS A 103 -11.06 13.30 -0.19
CA CYS A 103 -9.70 13.54 0.32
C CYS A 103 -9.47 13.08 1.77
N GLY A 104 -10.52 12.81 2.55
CA GLY A 104 -10.44 12.33 3.92
C GLY A 104 -9.64 13.30 4.81
N ILE A 105 -8.67 12.78 5.57
CA ILE A 105 -7.76 13.59 6.40
C ILE A 105 -6.60 14.23 5.60
N GLY A 106 -6.65 14.20 4.27
CA GLY A 106 -5.68 14.83 3.38
C GLY A 106 -4.44 13.99 3.09
N GLY A 107 -4.47 12.67 3.25
CA GLY A 107 -3.28 11.82 3.10
C GLY A 107 -2.61 11.94 1.73
N ASP A 108 -3.40 11.82 0.65
CA ASP A 108 -2.92 12.05 -0.72
C ASP A 108 -2.78 13.54 -1.03
N MET A 109 -3.72 14.35 -0.55
CA MET A 109 -3.73 15.81 -0.67
C MET A 109 -2.41 16.47 -0.24
N LEU A 110 -1.77 16.00 0.84
CA LEU A 110 -0.48 16.50 1.30
C LEU A 110 0.58 16.42 0.19
N ALA A 111 0.69 15.27 -0.49
CA ALA A 111 1.66 15.09 -1.55
C ALA A 111 1.26 15.85 -2.83
N LEU A 112 -0.04 15.93 -3.14
CA LEU A 112 -0.52 16.72 -4.29
C LEU A 112 -0.25 18.22 -4.09
N ALA A 113 -0.37 18.73 -2.87
CA ALA A 113 -0.12 20.13 -2.53
C ALA A 113 1.37 20.52 -2.56
N GLU A 114 2.27 19.53 -2.55
CA GLU A 114 3.70 19.72 -2.85
C GLU A 114 3.95 19.94 -4.36
N ARG A 115 3.02 19.54 -5.24
CA ARG A 115 3.16 19.65 -6.70
C ARG A 115 2.49 20.89 -7.28
N GLY A 116 1.32 21.26 -6.77
CA GLY A 116 0.52 22.35 -7.32
C GLY A 116 -0.57 22.82 -6.36
N SER A 117 -1.48 23.66 -6.85
CA SER A 117 -2.62 24.11 -6.06
C SER A 117 -3.69 23.03 -6.02
N VAL A 118 -4.16 22.66 -4.82
CA VAL A 118 -5.12 21.57 -4.63
C VAL A 118 -6.42 22.05 -3.99
N VAL A 119 -7.55 21.61 -4.54
CA VAL A 119 -8.86 21.72 -3.89
C VAL A 119 -9.25 20.34 -3.37
N GLY A 120 -9.33 20.19 -2.05
CA GLY A 120 -9.80 18.98 -1.40
C GLY A 120 -11.31 19.01 -1.24
N VAL A 121 -12.00 17.98 -1.71
CA VAL A 121 -13.46 17.85 -1.59
C VAL A 121 -13.78 16.63 -0.73
N ASP A 122 -14.50 16.84 0.36
CA ASP A 122 -15.03 15.76 1.18
C ASP A 122 -16.45 16.08 1.66
N ARG A 123 -17.32 15.07 1.72
CA ARG A 123 -18.69 15.23 2.20
C ARG A 123 -18.75 15.37 3.72
N ASP A 124 -17.76 14.83 4.44
CA ASP A 124 -17.71 14.88 5.88
C ASP A 124 -16.97 16.16 6.32
N PRO A 125 -17.68 17.11 6.97
CA PRO A 125 -17.06 18.35 7.41
C PRO A 125 -15.96 18.11 8.46
N ILE A 126 -15.98 16.99 9.20
CA ILE A 126 -14.90 16.63 10.12
C ILE A 126 -13.63 16.30 9.33
N MET A 127 -13.74 15.50 8.26
CA MET A 127 -12.59 15.17 7.40
C MET A 127 -11.97 16.44 6.81
N ALA A 128 -12.80 17.35 6.31
CA ALA A 128 -12.33 18.63 5.77
C ALA A 128 -11.54 19.48 6.78
N ILE A 129 -12.03 19.62 8.02
CA ILE A 129 -11.32 20.34 9.08
C ILE A 129 -9.99 19.66 9.44
N LEU A 130 -9.98 18.33 9.53
CA LEU A 130 -8.77 17.59 9.86
C LEU A 130 -7.72 17.67 8.74
N ALA A 131 -8.13 17.58 7.47
CA ALA A 131 -7.26 17.75 6.31
C ALA A 131 -6.63 19.14 6.28
N ASP A 132 -7.42 20.19 6.46
CA ASP A 132 -6.96 21.58 6.55
C ASP A 132 -5.95 21.79 7.70
N ALA A 133 -6.23 21.21 8.87
CA ALA A 133 -5.30 21.24 9.99
C ALA A 133 -3.99 20.48 9.71
N ASN A 134 -4.07 19.34 9.02
CA ASN A 134 -2.91 18.58 8.60
C ASN A 134 -2.08 19.35 7.57
N LEU A 135 -2.70 20.00 6.58
CA LEU A 135 -2.00 20.86 5.61
C LEU A 135 -1.19 21.97 6.29
N ARG A 136 -1.73 22.60 7.35
CA ARG A 136 -0.99 23.59 8.16
C ARG A 136 0.24 23.00 8.86
N VAL A 137 0.16 21.77 9.38
CA VAL A 137 1.32 21.08 10.00
C VAL A 137 2.46 20.94 8.99
N TRP A 138 2.12 20.69 7.74
CA TRP A 138 3.07 20.56 6.63
C TRP A 138 3.40 21.89 5.94
N LYS A 139 2.78 23.00 6.36
CA LYS A 139 2.91 24.35 5.76
C LYS A 139 2.49 24.40 4.28
N LEU A 140 1.51 23.59 3.93
CA LEU A 140 0.93 23.47 2.58
C LEU A 140 -0.45 24.13 2.47
N ASP A 141 -0.92 24.78 3.53
CA ASP A 141 -2.22 25.46 3.61
C ASP A 141 -2.36 26.64 2.63
N LYS A 142 -1.25 27.15 2.08
CA LYS A 142 -1.28 28.19 1.04
C LYS A 142 -1.48 27.64 -0.37
N SER A 143 -1.11 26.38 -0.61
CA SER A 143 -1.30 25.68 -1.89
C SER A 143 -2.54 24.80 -1.87
N ALA A 144 -3.36 24.87 -0.82
CA ALA A 144 -4.51 24.01 -0.64
C ALA A 144 -5.74 24.77 -0.15
N SER A 145 -6.92 24.29 -0.53
CA SER A 145 -8.20 24.74 0.04
C SER A 145 -9.16 23.56 0.17
N MET A 146 -10.10 23.67 1.12
CA MET A 146 -11.09 22.62 1.39
C MET A 146 -12.50 23.05 0.99
N LYS A 147 -13.27 22.11 0.45
CA LYS A 147 -14.70 22.26 0.21
C LYS A 147 -15.45 21.10 0.83
N THR A 148 -16.36 21.41 1.76
CA THR A 148 -17.32 20.42 2.26
C THR A 148 -18.48 20.29 1.28
N ALA A 149 -18.46 19.24 0.48
CA ALA A 149 -19.48 18.92 -0.53
C ALA A 149 -19.35 17.46 -0.95
N THR A 150 -20.38 16.89 -1.57
CA THR A 150 -20.17 15.62 -2.27
C THR A 150 -19.31 15.84 -3.52
N SER A 151 -18.67 14.77 -3.99
CA SER A 151 -17.81 14.86 -5.16
C SER A 151 -18.65 15.14 -6.43
N GLU A 152 -19.90 14.65 -6.48
CA GLU A 152 -20.87 14.92 -7.56
C GLU A 152 -21.38 16.37 -7.59
N GLU A 153 -21.39 17.08 -6.47
CA GLU A 153 -21.71 18.52 -6.41
C GLU A 153 -20.57 19.40 -6.97
N CYS A 154 -19.40 18.80 -7.20
CA CYS A 154 -18.18 19.47 -7.63
C CYS A 154 -17.50 18.70 -8.77
N PRO A 155 -18.17 18.43 -9.91
CA PRO A 155 -17.55 17.60 -10.95
C PRO A 155 -16.27 18.26 -11.51
N PRO A 156 -15.32 17.46 -12.03
CA PRO A 156 -14.13 17.98 -12.68
C PRO A 156 -14.45 18.99 -13.77
N THR A 157 -13.74 20.11 -13.79
CA THR A 157 -13.81 21.09 -14.87
C THR A 157 -12.98 20.62 -16.07
N ILE A 158 -13.31 21.11 -17.27
CA ILE A 158 -12.60 20.72 -18.50
C ILE A 158 -11.11 21.02 -18.37
N GLY A 159 -10.27 20.00 -18.58
CA GLY A 159 -8.81 20.11 -18.52
C GLY A 159 -8.22 20.07 -17.10
N SER A 160 -9.04 19.87 -16.07
CA SER A 160 -8.56 19.69 -14.69
C SER A 160 -7.92 18.31 -14.49
N ARG A 161 -6.91 18.27 -13.62
CA ARG A 161 -6.34 17.00 -13.13
C ARG A 161 -7.02 16.67 -11.82
N TRP A 162 -7.34 15.40 -11.62
CA TRP A 162 -8.04 15.01 -10.41
C TRP A 162 -7.58 13.66 -9.88
N HIS A 163 -7.58 13.57 -8.55
CA HIS A 163 -7.41 12.34 -7.81
C HIS A 163 -8.75 11.98 -7.17
N LEU A 164 -9.06 10.68 -7.12
CA LEU A 164 -10.25 10.16 -6.48
C LEU A 164 -9.90 8.92 -5.65
N ASP A 165 -10.19 8.97 -4.36
CA ASP A 165 -10.20 7.81 -3.47
C ASP A 165 -11.63 7.50 -3.03
N PRO A 166 -12.40 6.77 -3.87
CA PRO A 166 -13.84 6.76 -3.74
C PRO A 166 -14.28 5.99 -2.49
N ASP A 167 -15.27 6.56 -1.81
CA ASP A 167 -15.84 5.99 -0.61
C ASP A 167 -16.55 4.66 -0.96
N ARG A 168 -16.44 3.64 -0.10
CA ARG A 168 -17.22 2.40 -0.29
C ARG A 168 -18.65 2.64 0.16
N ARG A 169 -19.64 2.34 -0.69
CA ARG A 169 -21.06 2.37 -0.35
C ARG A 169 -21.31 1.39 0.80
N VAL A 170 -22.02 1.87 1.81
CA VAL A 170 -22.28 1.16 3.06
C VAL A 170 -23.49 0.24 2.87
N ASP A 171 -23.35 -0.81 2.06
CA ASP A 171 -24.32 -1.93 2.01
C ASP A 171 -23.88 -3.10 2.92
N GLY A 172 -23.09 -2.80 3.95
CA GLY A 172 -22.75 -3.75 5.02
C GLY A 172 -21.76 -4.86 4.65
N ARG A 173 -21.13 -4.83 3.46
CA ARG A 173 -20.11 -5.82 3.06
C ARG A 173 -18.86 -5.18 2.48
N ARG A 174 -17.68 -5.75 2.78
CA ARG A 174 -16.43 -5.46 2.04
C ARG A 174 -16.65 -5.93 0.59
N SER A 175 -16.95 -5.02 -0.33
CA SER A 175 -17.04 -5.32 -1.76
C SER A 175 -15.72 -4.97 -2.45
N THR A 176 -15.28 -5.83 -3.36
CA THR A 176 -14.13 -5.61 -4.27
C THR A 176 -14.56 -5.04 -5.61
N HIS A 177 -15.87 -4.82 -5.80
CA HIS A 177 -16.45 -4.41 -7.07
C HIS A 177 -16.58 -2.87 -7.15
N PRO A 178 -16.06 -2.23 -8.20
CA PRO A 178 -16.14 -0.77 -8.41
C PRO A 178 -17.56 -0.20 -8.32
N GLU A 179 -18.60 -0.92 -8.75
CA GLU A 179 -19.98 -0.41 -8.74
C GLU A 179 -20.54 -0.07 -7.35
N PHE A 180 -19.91 -0.55 -6.28
CA PHE A 180 -20.25 -0.23 -4.89
C PHE A 180 -19.45 0.95 -4.33
N HIS A 181 -18.83 1.77 -5.17
CA HIS A 181 -18.14 2.98 -4.73
C HIS A 181 -19.00 4.24 -4.98
N SER A 182 -18.72 5.31 -4.26
CA SER A 182 -19.28 6.65 -4.48
C SER A 182 -18.13 7.59 -4.80
N PRO A 183 -18.11 8.25 -5.97
CA PRO A 183 -19.12 8.22 -7.03
C PRO A 183 -19.19 6.87 -7.78
N SER A 184 -20.30 6.60 -8.49
CA SER A 184 -20.47 5.38 -9.30
C SER A 184 -19.57 5.38 -10.52
N GLU A 185 -19.26 4.19 -11.06
CA GLU A 185 -18.50 4.02 -12.30
C GLU A 185 -19.05 4.87 -13.46
N SER A 186 -20.37 4.88 -13.69
CA SER A 186 -20.99 5.73 -14.73
C SER A 186 -20.81 7.23 -14.53
N THR A 187 -20.66 7.66 -13.27
CA THR A 187 -20.37 9.07 -12.95
C THR A 187 -18.91 9.37 -13.20
N ILE A 188 -18.03 8.43 -12.90
CA ILE A 188 -16.61 8.53 -13.20
C ILE A 188 -16.39 8.54 -14.72
N ASP A 189 -17.13 7.73 -15.49
CA ASP A 189 -17.07 7.74 -16.94
C ASP A 189 -17.43 9.12 -17.51
N SER A 190 -18.51 9.76 -17.03
CA SER A 190 -18.87 11.11 -17.49
C SER A 190 -17.85 12.17 -17.07
N TRP A 191 -17.14 11.96 -15.94
CA TRP A 191 -16.03 12.82 -15.54
C TRP A 191 -14.81 12.65 -16.44
N LEU A 192 -14.48 11.42 -16.83
CA LEU A 192 -13.40 11.14 -17.77
C LEU A 192 -13.69 11.68 -19.17
N GLU A 193 -14.95 11.68 -19.61
CA GLU A 193 -15.37 12.33 -20.85
C GLU A 193 -15.17 13.86 -20.81
N ALA A 194 -15.48 14.50 -19.68
CA ALA A 194 -15.33 15.95 -19.52
C ALA A 194 -13.89 16.40 -19.21
N SER A 195 -13.16 15.60 -18.41
CA SER A 195 -11.77 15.84 -18.03
C SER A 195 -11.00 14.52 -17.91
N PRO A 196 -10.23 14.14 -18.95
CA PRO A 196 -9.67 12.79 -19.07
C PRO A 196 -8.47 12.52 -18.15
N HIS A 197 -8.05 13.48 -17.33
CA HIS A 197 -6.81 13.43 -16.54
C HIS A 197 -7.10 13.03 -15.09
N GLY A 198 -7.49 11.77 -14.89
CA GLY A 198 -7.89 11.22 -13.60
C GLY A 198 -6.94 10.16 -13.05
N ALA A 199 -6.74 10.16 -11.73
CA ALA A 199 -6.08 9.09 -10.98
C ALA A 199 -7.05 8.52 -9.94
N ILE A 200 -7.43 7.25 -10.09
CA ILE A 200 -8.47 6.64 -9.26
C ILE A 200 -7.90 5.49 -8.45
N LYS A 201 -8.05 5.58 -7.14
CA LYS A 201 -7.55 4.58 -6.18
C LYS A 201 -8.57 3.48 -5.95
N PHE A 202 -8.08 2.25 -5.87
CA PHE A 202 -8.87 1.05 -5.56
C PHE A 202 -8.14 0.13 -4.59
N ALA A 203 -8.90 -0.82 -4.02
CA ALA A 203 -8.30 -1.96 -3.34
C ALA A 203 -7.48 -2.79 -4.35
N PRO A 204 -6.35 -3.40 -3.94
CA PRO A 204 -5.51 -4.20 -4.83
C PRO A 204 -6.24 -5.34 -5.57
N ALA A 205 -7.30 -5.88 -4.97
CA ALA A 205 -8.10 -6.98 -5.51
C ALA A 205 -9.31 -6.50 -6.32
N ALA A 206 -9.44 -5.20 -6.58
CA ALA A 206 -10.55 -4.68 -7.37
C ALA A 206 -10.50 -5.18 -8.82
N VAL A 207 -11.67 -5.45 -9.39
CA VAL A 207 -11.83 -5.86 -10.78
C VAL A 207 -12.46 -4.70 -11.53
N LEU A 208 -11.67 -4.04 -12.38
CA LEU A 208 -12.12 -2.90 -13.19
C LEU A 208 -12.79 -3.38 -14.48
N SER A 209 -13.65 -2.56 -15.06
CA SER A 209 -14.28 -2.87 -16.35
C SER A 209 -13.25 -3.05 -17.47
N HIS A 210 -13.63 -3.80 -18.50
CA HIS A 210 -12.74 -4.06 -19.63
C HIS A 210 -12.31 -2.76 -20.32
N ASN A 211 -13.24 -1.81 -20.46
CA ASN A 211 -12.99 -0.50 -21.04
C ASN A 211 -11.89 0.27 -20.26
N TRP A 212 -11.96 0.31 -18.93
CA TRP A 212 -10.92 0.94 -18.13
C TRP A 212 -9.58 0.20 -18.21
N GLN A 213 -9.58 -1.13 -18.29
CA GLN A 213 -8.34 -1.89 -18.46
C GLN A 213 -7.63 -1.58 -19.79
N GLU A 214 -8.36 -1.18 -20.84
CA GLU A 214 -7.79 -0.78 -22.12
C GLU A 214 -7.35 0.69 -22.15
N GLN A 215 -8.11 1.58 -21.50
CA GLN A 215 -7.85 3.03 -21.52
C GLN A 215 -6.83 3.49 -20.48
N ALA A 216 -6.78 2.84 -19.32
CA ALA A 216 -5.93 3.26 -18.21
C ALA A 216 -4.59 2.52 -18.19
N GLU A 217 -3.57 3.15 -17.62
CA GLU A 217 -2.45 2.40 -17.04
C GLU A 217 -2.87 1.95 -15.64
N LEU A 218 -2.76 0.65 -15.33
CA LEU A 218 -3.13 0.12 -14.02
C LEU A 218 -1.91 -0.20 -13.18
N GLU A 219 -1.74 0.50 -12.06
CA GLU A 219 -0.58 0.37 -11.19
C GLU A 219 -0.90 -0.27 -9.84
N TRP A 220 -0.20 -1.34 -9.49
CA TRP A 220 -0.22 -1.92 -8.15
C TRP A 220 0.99 -1.47 -7.35
N ILE A 221 0.75 -0.81 -6.22
CA ILE A 221 1.80 -0.21 -5.40
C ILE A 221 1.93 -0.99 -4.09
N THR A 222 3.14 -1.42 -3.76
CA THR A 222 3.45 -2.11 -2.51
C THR A 222 4.39 -1.33 -1.63
N ARG A 223 4.30 -1.61 -0.33
CA ARG A 223 5.25 -1.16 0.69
C ARG A 223 5.45 -2.29 1.69
N ALA A 224 6.69 -2.57 2.04
CA ALA A 224 7.05 -3.67 2.94
C ALA A 224 6.44 -5.03 2.50
N ARG A 225 6.54 -5.34 1.20
CA ARG A 225 5.97 -6.56 0.58
C ARG A 225 4.49 -6.78 0.89
N SER A 226 3.73 -5.69 1.00
CA SER A 226 2.27 -5.69 1.11
C SER A 226 1.70 -4.79 0.03
N CYS A 227 0.84 -5.34 -0.83
CA CYS A 227 0.16 -4.55 -1.87
C CYS A 227 -0.89 -3.67 -1.21
N ARG A 228 -0.72 -2.35 -1.31
CA ARG A 228 -1.52 -1.38 -0.57
C ARG A 228 -2.70 -0.87 -1.40
N GLN A 229 -2.45 -0.59 -2.68
CA GLN A 229 -3.47 -0.04 -3.57
C GLN A 229 -3.26 -0.46 -5.03
N LEU A 230 -4.36 -0.43 -5.77
CA LEU A 230 -4.39 -0.33 -7.22
C LEU A 230 -4.72 1.14 -7.57
N VAL A 231 -4.05 1.71 -8.57
CA VAL A 231 -4.39 3.01 -9.14
C VAL A 231 -4.66 2.84 -10.63
N ALA A 232 -5.79 3.37 -11.09
CA ALA A 232 -6.08 3.52 -12.51
C ALA A 232 -5.71 4.95 -12.94
N TRP A 233 -4.75 5.08 -13.84
CA TRP A 233 -4.26 6.34 -14.38
C TRP A 233 -4.87 6.58 -15.75
N PHE A 234 -5.42 7.78 -15.98
CA PHE A 234 -6.07 8.15 -17.24
C PHE A 234 -5.47 9.42 -17.85
N GLY A 235 -5.64 9.57 -19.17
CA GLY A 235 -5.19 10.74 -19.91
C GLY A 235 -3.68 10.94 -19.78
N GLU A 236 -3.24 12.18 -19.56
CA GLU A 236 -1.81 12.50 -19.43
C GLU A 236 -1.15 11.90 -18.18
N LEU A 237 -1.93 11.44 -17.20
CA LEU A 237 -1.38 10.79 -15.99
C LEU A 237 -0.96 9.34 -16.27
N ALA A 238 -1.42 8.76 -17.39
CA ALA A 238 -1.06 7.42 -17.83
C ALA A 238 0.17 7.47 -18.74
N GLU A 239 1.27 6.85 -18.31
CA GLU A 239 2.50 6.71 -19.10
C GLU A 239 2.41 5.53 -20.07
N SER A 240 1.63 4.50 -19.72
CA SER A 240 1.45 3.30 -20.56
C SER A 240 0.00 2.81 -20.54
N PRO A 241 -0.94 3.52 -21.20
CA PRO A 241 -2.33 3.09 -21.33
C PRO A 241 -2.47 1.64 -21.82
N GLY A 242 -3.38 0.88 -21.24
CA GLY A 242 -3.62 -0.54 -21.56
C GLY A 242 -2.60 -1.51 -20.94
N MET A 243 -1.52 -0.99 -20.34
CA MET A 243 -0.50 -1.80 -19.66
C MET A 243 -0.74 -1.82 -18.16
N ARG A 244 -0.03 -2.74 -17.50
CA ARG A 244 0.00 -2.80 -16.04
C ARG A 244 1.38 -2.47 -15.52
N ARG A 245 1.41 -1.81 -14.37
CA ARG A 245 2.61 -1.47 -13.62
C ARG A 245 2.58 -2.14 -12.25
N ALA A 246 3.72 -2.66 -11.83
CA ALA A 246 3.98 -3.07 -10.46
C ALA A 246 5.05 -2.16 -9.88
N THR A 247 4.77 -1.52 -8.74
CA THR A 247 5.70 -0.61 -8.09
C THR A 247 5.93 -1.03 -6.65
N VAL A 248 7.19 -1.06 -6.24
CA VAL A 248 7.62 -1.31 -4.86
C VAL A 248 8.18 -0.01 -4.30
N ILE A 249 7.65 0.42 -3.16
CA ILE A 249 8.17 1.54 -2.38
C ILE A 249 8.99 1.02 -1.21
N GLN A 250 10.24 1.46 -1.16
CA GLN A 250 11.18 1.19 -0.07
C GLN A 250 11.50 2.50 0.63
N ASN A 251 11.16 2.59 1.92
CA ASN A 251 11.52 3.75 2.72
C ASN A 251 13.00 3.64 3.14
N GLN A 252 13.78 4.71 2.94
CA GLN A 252 15.14 4.85 3.43
C GLN A 252 15.24 6.14 4.27
N GLY A 253 14.94 6.03 5.57
CA GLY A 253 14.88 7.19 6.45
C GLY A 253 13.75 8.15 6.06
N LEU A 254 14.12 9.39 5.69
CA LEU A 254 13.18 10.43 5.25
C LEU A 254 12.89 10.38 3.73
N GLU A 255 13.68 9.64 2.97
CA GLU A 255 13.50 9.45 1.53
C GLU A 255 12.83 8.11 1.23
N PHE A 256 12.30 7.97 0.02
CA PHE A 256 11.81 6.70 -0.48
C PHE A 256 12.40 6.44 -1.85
N GLN A 257 12.67 5.17 -2.12
CA GLN A 257 13.05 4.67 -3.43
C GLN A 257 11.90 3.87 -4.01
N THR A 258 11.77 3.95 -5.33
CA THR A 258 10.77 3.20 -6.07
C THR A 258 11.44 2.32 -7.10
N ALA A 259 10.90 1.12 -7.28
CA ALA A 259 11.24 0.25 -8.39
C ALA A 259 9.93 -0.15 -9.06
N SER A 260 9.84 0.11 -10.36
CA SER A 260 8.65 -0.18 -11.14
C SER A 260 8.97 -1.13 -12.28
N PHE A 261 7.99 -1.96 -12.64
CA PHE A 261 8.02 -2.75 -13.86
C PHE A 261 6.68 -2.64 -14.57
N VAL A 262 6.73 -2.33 -15.86
CA VAL A 262 5.57 -2.22 -16.75
C VAL A 262 5.61 -3.37 -17.72
N GLY A 263 4.46 -3.98 -17.99
CA GLY A 263 4.38 -5.03 -19.00
C GLY A 263 2.96 -5.40 -19.37
N ASP A 264 2.88 -6.31 -20.35
CA ASP A 264 1.64 -6.92 -20.78
C ASP A 264 1.22 -8.04 -19.80
N PRO A 265 0.03 -7.96 -19.16
CA PRO A 265 -0.47 -9.02 -18.30
C PRO A 265 -0.78 -10.35 -19.00
N LEU A 266 -0.83 -10.37 -20.33
CA LEU A 266 -1.05 -11.56 -21.14
C LEU A 266 0.26 -12.30 -21.49
N CYS A 267 1.42 -11.69 -21.20
CA CYS A 267 2.70 -12.36 -21.38
C CYS A 267 2.81 -13.57 -20.45
N GLU A 268 3.00 -14.77 -21.01
CA GLU A 268 3.19 -16.00 -20.24
C GLU A 268 4.68 -16.28 -19.99
N ALA A 269 5.01 -16.72 -18.78
CA ALA A 269 6.35 -17.20 -18.47
C ALA A 269 6.64 -18.55 -19.17
N PRO A 270 7.88 -18.78 -19.65
CA PRO A 270 8.34 -20.12 -19.97
C PRO A 270 8.18 -21.06 -18.76
N LEU A 271 7.77 -22.31 -18.98
CA LEU A 271 7.57 -23.28 -17.91
C LEU A 271 8.79 -24.18 -17.71
N ALA A 272 9.37 -24.11 -16.52
CA ALA A 272 10.53 -24.91 -16.18
C ALA A 272 10.22 -26.42 -16.24
N GLU A 273 11.17 -27.21 -16.76
CA GLU A 273 11.12 -28.68 -16.66
C GLU A 273 11.49 -29.16 -15.27
N SER A 274 12.52 -28.53 -14.69
CA SER A 274 13.07 -28.83 -13.37
C SER A 274 13.36 -27.54 -12.61
N ILE A 275 13.64 -27.64 -11.31
CA ILE A 275 14.04 -26.49 -10.51
C ILE A 275 15.53 -26.22 -10.77
N SER A 276 15.90 -24.95 -10.93
CA SER A 276 17.29 -24.52 -11.12
C SER A 276 17.96 -24.15 -9.79
N ASP A 277 19.20 -23.67 -9.85
CA ASP A 277 20.01 -23.32 -8.67
C ASP A 277 19.40 -22.19 -7.82
N TYR A 278 18.59 -21.32 -8.41
CA TYR A 278 17.94 -20.21 -7.73
C TYR A 278 16.43 -20.18 -7.95
N VAL A 279 15.71 -19.70 -6.94
CA VAL A 279 14.26 -19.47 -6.94
C VAL A 279 13.96 -18.02 -6.56
N PHE A 280 12.99 -17.42 -7.22
CA PHE A 280 12.57 -16.05 -7.00
C PHE A 280 11.11 -15.98 -6.53
N ASP A 281 10.88 -15.31 -5.40
CA ASP A 281 9.56 -14.89 -4.96
C ASP A 281 9.28 -13.46 -5.40
N THR A 282 8.38 -13.31 -6.38
CA THR A 282 7.99 -11.99 -6.90
C THR A 282 7.28 -11.16 -5.83
N ASP A 283 7.39 -9.84 -5.91
CA ASP A 283 6.69 -8.93 -5.02
C ASP A 283 5.16 -9.04 -5.21
N PRO A 284 4.33 -8.80 -4.16
CA PRO A 284 2.89 -8.86 -4.33
C PRO A 284 2.31 -7.94 -5.40
N SER A 285 2.96 -6.82 -5.76
CA SER A 285 2.48 -5.98 -6.88
C SER A 285 2.57 -6.72 -8.20
N ILE A 286 3.68 -7.42 -8.47
CA ILE A 286 3.87 -8.23 -9.68
C ILE A 286 2.81 -9.31 -9.80
N ARG A 287 2.46 -9.96 -8.69
CA ARG A 287 1.42 -11.00 -8.69
C ARG A 287 0.03 -10.40 -8.88
N ALA A 288 -0.31 -9.36 -8.12
CA ALA A 288 -1.61 -8.69 -8.21
C ALA A 288 -1.85 -8.07 -9.59
N SER A 289 -0.80 -7.53 -10.22
CA SER A 289 -0.84 -7.00 -11.58
C SER A 289 -0.78 -8.09 -12.65
N ARG A 290 -0.54 -9.36 -12.30
CA ARG A 290 -0.34 -10.49 -13.25
C ARG A 290 0.87 -10.31 -14.16
N LEU A 291 1.90 -9.61 -13.70
CA LEU A 291 3.14 -9.38 -14.46
C LEU A 291 4.21 -10.47 -14.24
N THR A 292 3.89 -11.57 -13.58
CA THR A 292 4.84 -12.67 -13.35
C THR A 292 5.47 -13.19 -14.64
N GLY A 293 4.68 -13.30 -15.72
CA GLY A 293 5.18 -13.78 -17.02
C GLY A 293 6.10 -12.78 -17.71
N ALA A 294 5.66 -11.54 -17.86
CA ALA A 294 6.48 -10.45 -18.40
C ALA A 294 7.80 -10.29 -17.62
N LEU A 295 7.75 -10.32 -16.28
CA LEU A 295 8.95 -10.22 -15.45
C LEU A 295 9.87 -11.44 -15.61
N ALA A 296 9.32 -12.65 -15.78
CA ALA A 296 10.13 -13.85 -16.00
C ALA A 296 10.94 -13.74 -17.29
N VAL A 297 10.32 -13.26 -18.38
CA VAL A 297 11.02 -13.03 -19.66
C VAL A 297 12.12 -11.99 -19.50
N GLU A 298 11.82 -10.86 -18.86
CA GLU A 298 12.79 -9.78 -18.60
C GLU A 298 14.02 -10.27 -17.82
N LEU A 299 13.81 -11.11 -16.80
CA LEU A 299 14.88 -11.62 -15.95
C LEU A 299 15.57 -12.88 -16.49
N GLY A 300 15.14 -13.41 -17.63
CA GLY A 300 15.63 -14.69 -18.17
C GLY A 300 15.31 -15.88 -17.25
N CYS A 301 14.17 -15.84 -16.58
CA CYS A 301 13.70 -16.85 -15.64
C CYS A 301 12.56 -17.70 -16.22
N GLU A 302 12.34 -18.87 -15.62
CA GLU A 302 11.22 -19.76 -15.94
C GLU A 302 10.27 -19.89 -14.74
N ALA A 303 8.97 -20.08 -14.97
CA ALA A 303 7.98 -20.32 -13.92
C ALA A 303 7.88 -21.82 -13.58
N LEU A 304 7.75 -22.15 -12.29
CA LEU A 304 7.57 -23.54 -11.85
C LEU A 304 6.18 -24.11 -12.19
N PHE A 305 5.17 -23.25 -12.34
CA PHE A 305 3.82 -23.60 -12.82
C PHE A 305 3.13 -22.36 -13.42
N PRO A 306 2.02 -22.50 -14.18
CA PRO A 306 1.32 -21.34 -14.74
C PRO A 306 0.71 -20.40 -13.68
N GLY A 307 0.73 -19.08 -13.92
CA GLY A 307 0.10 -18.07 -13.06
C GLY A 307 1.05 -17.48 -12.01
N GLU A 308 0.61 -17.40 -10.75
CA GLU A 308 1.36 -16.81 -9.63
C GLU A 308 2.43 -17.75 -9.03
N ALA A 309 3.31 -18.28 -9.89
CA ALA A 309 4.37 -19.18 -9.47
C ALA A 309 5.60 -18.45 -8.92
N TYR A 310 6.41 -19.19 -8.17
CA TYR A 310 7.82 -18.83 -8.05
C TYR A 310 8.50 -19.00 -9.41
N LEU A 311 9.48 -18.14 -9.67
CA LEU A 311 10.36 -18.25 -10.83
C LEU A 311 11.64 -18.98 -10.45
N THR A 312 12.37 -19.52 -11.42
CA THR A 312 13.64 -20.22 -11.22
C THR A 312 14.62 -19.92 -12.35
N ALA A 313 15.91 -19.89 -12.03
CA ALA A 313 16.99 -19.72 -12.99
C ALA A 313 18.33 -20.26 -12.45
N ASN A 314 19.34 -20.40 -13.31
CA ASN A 314 20.69 -20.82 -12.94
C ASN A 314 21.60 -19.65 -12.50
N HIS A 315 21.08 -18.42 -12.55
CA HIS A 315 21.75 -17.23 -12.04
C HIS A 315 21.02 -16.66 -10.82
N ALA A 316 21.78 -16.08 -9.92
CA ALA A 316 21.22 -15.23 -8.87
C ALA A 316 20.80 -13.87 -9.47
N GLY A 317 19.93 -13.16 -8.75
CA GLY A 317 19.55 -11.80 -9.12
C GLY A 317 19.15 -11.01 -7.90
N ASN A 318 19.42 -9.71 -7.93
CA ASN A 318 18.94 -8.78 -6.92
C ASN A 318 18.02 -7.78 -7.61
N SER A 319 16.74 -7.77 -7.25
CA SER A 319 15.77 -6.81 -7.73
C SER A 319 14.81 -6.50 -6.59
N PRO A 320 14.45 -5.22 -6.36
CA PRO A 320 13.40 -4.87 -5.40
C PRO A 320 12.06 -5.57 -5.68
N LEU A 321 11.82 -6.01 -6.92
CA LEU A 321 10.62 -6.70 -7.37
C LEU A 321 10.63 -8.20 -7.08
N THR A 322 11.74 -8.77 -6.62
CA THR A 322 11.86 -10.20 -6.28
C THR A 322 12.63 -10.42 -4.98
N SER A 323 12.47 -11.59 -4.38
CA SER A 323 13.40 -12.09 -3.38
C SER A 323 14.06 -13.34 -3.96
N CYS A 324 15.39 -13.36 -4.03
CA CYS A 324 16.14 -14.49 -4.56
C CYS A 324 16.54 -15.45 -3.45
N PHE A 325 16.47 -16.74 -3.73
CA PHE A 325 16.82 -17.82 -2.82
C PHE A 325 17.70 -18.83 -3.56
N LYS A 326 18.84 -19.18 -2.97
CA LYS A 326 19.69 -20.27 -3.44
C LYS A 326 19.11 -21.60 -2.98
N VAL A 327 18.86 -22.51 -3.91
CA VAL A 327 18.31 -23.84 -3.61
C VAL A 327 19.37 -24.69 -2.92
N ILE A 328 19.00 -25.27 -1.77
CA ILE A 328 19.80 -26.28 -1.06
C ILE A 328 19.34 -27.67 -1.49
N ASP A 329 18.03 -27.89 -1.49
CA ASP A 329 17.43 -29.18 -1.82
C ASP A 329 15.95 -29.02 -2.22
N ALA A 330 15.43 -29.97 -2.99
CA ALA A 330 14.04 -30.01 -3.43
C ALA A 330 13.45 -31.41 -3.29
N LEU A 331 12.37 -31.51 -2.51
CA LEU A 331 11.77 -32.79 -2.11
C LEU A 331 10.28 -32.82 -2.47
N PRO A 332 9.68 -34.00 -2.71
CA PRO A 332 8.23 -34.12 -2.79
C PRO A 332 7.56 -33.60 -1.50
N PHE A 333 6.50 -32.82 -1.63
CA PHE A 333 5.81 -32.24 -0.46
C PHE A 333 5.05 -33.32 0.32
N ARG A 334 5.74 -33.94 1.29
CA ARG A 334 5.19 -34.94 2.20
C ARG A 334 5.61 -34.60 3.62
N VAL A 335 4.71 -33.94 4.35
CA VAL A 335 4.98 -33.35 5.67
C VAL A 335 5.74 -34.28 6.64
N PRO A 336 5.41 -35.58 6.80
CA PRO A 336 6.18 -36.46 7.70
C PRO A 336 7.63 -36.69 7.26
N LYS A 337 7.88 -36.80 5.94
CA LYS A 337 9.25 -36.96 5.41
C LYS A 337 10.03 -35.65 5.53
N LEU A 338 9.36 -34.54 5.23
CA LEU A 338 9.95 -33.20 5.34
C LEU A 338 10.36 -32.88 6.79
N ALA A 339 9.49 -33.16 7.76
CA ALA A 339 9.80 -32.95 9.18
C ALA A 339 11.05 -33.73 9.62
N LYS A 340 11.14 -35.03 9.25
CA LYS A 340 12.32 -35.85 9.54
C LYS A 340 13.59 -35.31 8.89
N TYR A 341 13.49 -34.87 7.64
CA TYR A 341 14.63 -34.31 6.92
C TYR A 341 15.14 -33.01 7.58
N LEU A 342 14.24 -32.06 7.85
CA LEU A 342 14.58 -30.80 8.51
C LEU A 342 15.15 -31.03 9.91
N GLN A 343 14.61 -31.98 10.67
CA GLN A 343 15.15 -32.37 11.98
C GLN A 343 16.56 -32.95 11.87
N SER A 344 16.84 -33.76 10.84
CA SER A 344 18.19 -34.31 10.61
C SER A 344 19.24 -33.24 10.30
N LEU A 345 18.79 -32.08 9.80
CA LEU A 345 19.62 -30.90 9.54
C LEU A 345 19.72 -29.95 10.75
N GLY A 346 19.04 -30.25 11.87
CA GLY A 346 19.03 -29.40 13.06
C GLY A 346 18.25 -28.09 12.89
N ILE A 347 17.28 -28.03 11.97
CA ILE A 347 16.48 -26.83 11.72
C ILE A 347 15.40 -26.70 12.79
N GLY A 348 15.39 -25.59 13.52
CA GLY A 348 14.37 -25.24 14.51
C GLY A 348 13.41 -24.14 14.05
N GLU A 349 13.88 -23.23 13.20
CA GLU A 349 13.10 -22.08 12.73
C GLU A 349 13.00 -22.05 11.19
N LEU A 350 11.82 -21.69 10.68
CA LEU A 350 11.56 -21.57 9.25
C LEU A 350 10.85 -20.26 8.89
N GLU A 351 11.41 -19.58 7.89
CA GLU A 351 10.61 -18.76 6.99
C GLU A 351 9.86 -19.70 6.05
N ILE A 352 8.52 -19.66 6.05
CA ILE A 352 7.70 -20.52 5.19
C ILE A 352 6.95 -19.64 4.21
N LYS A 353 7.11 -19.91 2.92
CA LYS A 353 6.33 -19.27 1.85
C LYS A 353 5.63 -20.31 1.01
N THR A 354 4.38 -20.06 0.64
CA THR A 354 3.57 -20.99 -0.15
C THR A 354 3.05 -20.33 -1.43
N ARG A 355 3.07 -21.07 -2.55
CA ARG A 355 2.46 -20.65 -3.83
C ARG A 355 1.76 -21.84 -4.48
N GLY A 356 0.55 -21.65 -4.99
CA GLY A 356 -0.18 -22.70 -5.71
C GLY A 356 -0.55 -23.94 -4.90
N VAL A 357 -0.42 -23.92 -3.57
CA VAL A 357 -0.77 -25.02 -2.65
C VAL A 357 -1.79 -24.53 -1.61
N SER A 358 -2.63 -25.42 -1.12
CA SER A 358 -3.72 -25.08 -0.17
C SER A 358 -3.26 -24.97 1.28
N THR A 359 -2.11 -25.55 1.64
CA THR A 359 -1.60 -25.53 3.02
C THR A 359 -1.07 -24.15 3.38
N SER A 360 -1.48 -23.60 4.52
CA SER A 360 -0.97 -22.31 5.00
C SER A 360 0.40 -22.44 5.69
N PRO A 361 1.22 -21.37 5.71
CA PRO A 361 2.47 -21.35 6.47
C PRO A 361 2.31 -21.70 7.96
N GLU A 362 1.24 -21.20 8.61
CA GLU A 362 0.98 -21.46 10.03
C GLU A 362 0.59 -22.90 10.31
N GLU A 363 -0.27 -23.48 9.48
CA GLU A 363 -0.64 -24.90 9.55
C GLU A 363 0.59 -25.79 9.36
N LEU A 364 1.44 -25.46 8.40
CA LEU A 364 2.66 -26.22 8.14
C LEU A 364 3.62 -26.15 9.33
N ARG A 365 3.82 -24.95 9.90
CA ARG A 365 4.66 -24.76 11.10
C ARG A 365 4.17 -25.62 12.27
N LYS A 366 2.86 -25.64 12.54
CA LYS A 366 2.24 -26.48 13.59
C LYS A 366 2.44 -27.97 13.35
N ARG A 367 2.44 -28.40 12.09
CA ARG A 367 2.58 -29.81 11.70
C ARG A 367 4.02 -30.31 11.69
N LEU A 368 4.98 -29.45 11.35
CA LEU A 368 6.40 -29.84 11.27
C LEU A 368 7.04 -30.07 12.65
N LYS A 369 6.60 -29.35 13.69
CA LYS A 369 7.06 -29.51 15.09
C LYS A 369 8.60 -29.58 15.20
N LEU A 370 9.26 -28.61 14.58
CA LEU A 370 10.72 -28.56 14.46
C LEU A 370 11.38 -28.25 15.81
N VAL A 371 12.57 -28.81 16.00
CA VAL A 371 13.42 -28.62 17.17
C VAL A 371 14.86 -28.55 16.67
N GLY A 372 15.53 -27.43 16.93
CA GLY A 372 16.88 -27.17 16.46
C GLY A 372 17.27 -25.71 16.70
N ASP A 373 18.50 -25.37 16.36
CA ASP A 373 19.10 -24.03 16.51
C ASP A 373 19.35 -23.35 15.16
N ARG A 374 19.23 -24.09 14.05
CA ARG A 374 19.40 -23.54 12.69
C ARG A 374 18.11 -22.98 12.13
N ASN A 375 18.25 -21.98 11.27
CA ASN A 375 17.17 -21.35 10.52
C ASN A 375 17.39 -21.51 9.01
N THR A 376 16.30 -21.50 8.25
CA THR A 376 16.34 -21.57 6.77
C THR A 376 14.98 -21.19 6.18
N THR A 377 14.88 -21.13 4.85
CA THR A 377 13.63 -20.87 4.13
C THR A 377 13.08 -22.15 3.52
N LEU A 378 11.77 -22.35 3.70
CA LEU A 378 11.00 -23.41 3.05
C LEU A 378 10.00 -22.79 2.08
N LEU A 379 10.23 -23.00 0.78
CA LEU A 379 9.29 -22.61 -0.27
C LEU A 379 8.46 -23.83 -0.68
N VAL A 380 7.15 -23.78 -0.45
CA VAL A 380 6.24 -24.85 -0.85
C VAL A 380 5.47 -24.41 -2.08
N THR A 381 5.53 -25.23 -3.12
CA THR A 381 5.00 -24.87 -4.43
C THR A 381 4.60 -26.09 -5.25
N ARG A 382 4.17 -25.85 -6.48
CA ARG A 382 4.06 -26.88 -7.51
C ARG A 382 5.20 -26.76 -8.51
N GLN A 383 5.71 -27.90 -8.95
CA GLN A 383 6.42 -28.05 -10.21
C GLN A 383 5.48 -28.72 -11.19
N ARG A 384 4.94 -27.91 -12.11
CA ARG A 384 3.81 -28.27 -12.98
C ARG A 384 2.63 -28.77 -12.13
N LYS A 385 2.40 -30.08 -12.07
CA LYS A 385 1.30 -30.70 -11.31
C LYS A 385 1.72 -31.29 -9.96
N LYS A 386 3.01 -31.38 -9.66
CA LYS A 386 3.53 -32.04 -8.45
C LYS A 386 3.82 -31.02 -7.36
N GLU A 387 3.30 -31.23 -6.15
CA GLU A 387 3.66 -30.40 -5.00
C GLU A 387 5.07 -30.77 -4.50
N ILE A 388 5.90 -29.75 -4.35
CA ILE A 388 7.29 -29.85 -3.90
C ILE A 388 7.56 -28.88 -2.75
N ALA A 389 8.56 -29.22 -1.96
CA ALA A 389 9.10 -28.39 -0.90
C ALA A 389 10.57 -28.11 -1.21
N ILE A 390 10.93 -26.84 -1.29
CA ILE A 390 12.26 -26.37 -1.65
C ILE A 390 12.87 -25.80 -0.39
N LEU A 391 13.98 -26.40 0.05
CA LEU A 391 14.83 -25.87 1.10
C LEU A 391 15.79 -24.89 0.46
N ALA A 392 15.86 -23.66 0.96
CA ALA A 392 16.65 -22.62 0.34
C ALA A 392 17.19 -21.60 1.36
N GLU A 393 18.29 -20.96 0.98
CA GLU A 393 18.86 -19.83 1.70
C GLU A 393 18.54 -18.54 0.96
N ARG A 394 18.21 -17.48 1.70
CA ARG A 394 18.02 -16.16 1.11
C ARG A 394 19.34 -15.70 0.48
N TYR A 395 19.29 -15.35 -0.79
CA TYR A 395 20.43 -14.75 -1.47
C TYR A 395 20.43 -13.26 -1.20
N GLU A 396 21.39 -12.81 -0.39
CA GLU A 396 21.73 -11.41 -0.25
C GLU A 396 22.98 -11.16 -1.09
N ALA A 397 22.92 -10.24 -2.04
CA ALA A 397 24.11 -9.85 -2.79
C ALA A 397 25.14 -9.31 -1.80
N THR A 398 26.34 -9.92 -1.75
CA THR A 398 27.44 -9.41 -0.94
C THR A 398 27.91 -8.08 -1.52
N GLY A 399 27.42 -6.97 -0.98
CA GLY A 399 27.99 -5.62 -1.11
C GLY A 399 28.13 -5.05 -2.52
N VAL A 400 27.16 -4.22 -2.93
CA VAL A 400 27.47 -2.99 -3.69
C VAL A 400 26.73 -1.84 -3.00
N THR A 401 27.29 -1.38 -1.89
CA THR A 401 27.26 0.05 -1.58
C THR A 401 28.28 0.69 -2.51
N ASP A 402 27.83 1.21 -3.63
CA ASP A 402 28.33 2.43 -4.25
C ASP A 402 27.52 2.68 -5.52
N GLY A 403 26.77 3.77 -5.48
CA GLY A 403 25.90 4.16 -6.57
C GLY A 403 26.70 4.50 -7.81
N HIS A 404 26.12 4.24 -8.98
CA HIS A 404 26.20 5.07 -10.16
C HIS A 404 24.96 4.76 -11.00
N VAL A 405 24.02 5.72 -11.01
CA VAL A 405 23.03 5.85 -12.08
C VAL A 405 23.77 6.55 -13.21
N SER A 406 24.08 5.83 -14.26
CA SER A 406 24.51 6.42 -15.52
C SER A 406 23.27 6.76 -16.35
N GLU A 407 23.09 8.08 -16.53
CA GLU A 407 22.32 8.87 -17.51
C GLU A 407 20.98 8.36 -18.05
#